data_AF-A0A5K1I6M8-F1
#
_entry.id   AF-A0A5K1I6M8-F1
#
_cell.length_a   1.000
_cell.length_b   1.000
_cell.length_c   1.000
_cell.angle_alpha   90.00
_cell.angle_beta   90.00
_cell.angle_gamma   90.00
#
_symmetry.space_group_name_H-M   'P 1'
#
loop_
_entity.id
_entity.type
_entity.pdbx_description
1 polymer ?
#
loop_
_entity_poly.entity_id
_entity_poly.type
_entity_poly.pdbx_seq_one_letter_code
_entity_poly.pdbx_strand_id
1 'polypeptide(L)' 'YYAQSHLLERVEGVGFIGGEEAINWGLSGPMLRASGIQWDLRKVDRYECYDEFDWEVQWQKEGDSLARYL' A
#
# COMPACT_ATOMS: atom_id res chain seq x y z
N TYR A 1 13.63 -15.21 -14.01
CA TYR A 1 12.32 -15.74 -14.41
C TYR A 1 11.71 -16.68 -13.37
N TYR A 2 12.38 -17.73 -12.86
CA TYR A 2 11.78 -18.63 -11.86
C TYR A 2 11.60 -18.05 -10.43
N ALA A 3 12.50 -17.17 -9.97
CA ALA A 3 12.44 -16.67 -8.60
C ALA A 3 11.18 -15.84 -8.28
N GLN A 4 10.62 -15.15 -9.28
CA GLN A 4 9.40 -14.35 -9.10
C GLN A 4 8.17 -15.23 -8.94
N SER A 5 8.07 -16.38 -9.62
CA SER A 5 6.87 -17.24 -9.50
C SER A 5 6.72 -17.81 -8.09
N HIS A 6 7.83 -18.20 -7.47
CA HIS A 6 7.82 -18.79 -6.12
C HIS A 6 7.45 -17.75 -5.07
N LEU A 7 7.80 -16.48 -5.27
CA LEU A 7 7.35 -15.40 -4.40
C LEU A 7 5.85 -15.18 -4.54
N LEU A 8 5.34 -15.07 -5.77
CA LEU A 8 3.92 -14.83 -6.04
C LEU A 8 3.05 -15.91 -5.37
N GLU A 9 3.41 -17.19 -5.52
CA GLU A 9 2.73 -18.32 -4.86
C GLU A 9 2.66 -18.21 -3.32
N ARG A 10 3.55 -17.42 -2.70
CA ARG A 10 3.65 -17.27 -1.25
C ARG A 10 2.88 -16.07 -0.70
N VAL A 11 2.60 -15.07 -1.54
CA VAL A 11 2.07 -13.77 -1.07
C VAL A 11 0.78 -13.33 -1.77
N GLU A 12 0.51 -13.82 -2.97
CA GLU A 12 -0.73 -13.52 -3.70
C GLU A 12 -1.93 -14.15 -2.98
N GLY A 13 -2.95 -13.35 -2.71
CA GLY A 13 -4.15 -13.73 -1.98
C GLY A 13 -3.96 -13.95 -0.46
N VAL A 14 -2.75 -13.73 0.08
CA VAL A 14 -2.44 -13.99 1.50
C VAL A 14 -2.53 -12.72 2.34
N GLY A 15 -3.18 -12.79 3.50
CA GLY A 15 -3.24 -11.69 4.47
C GLY A 15 -4.03 -10.49 3.95
N PHE A 16 -5.19 -10.76 3.34
CA PHE A 16 -6.11 -9.73 2.86
C PHE A 16 -6.60 -8.82 3.99
N ILE A 17 -6.61 -7.51 3.73
CA ILE A 17 -7.20 -6.48 4.59
C ILE A 17 -7.92 -5.48 3.69
N GLY A 18 -9.22 -5.30 3.90
CA GLY A 18 -10.03 -4.28 3.20
C GLY A 18 -9.83 -2.88 3.78
N GLY A 19 -10.25 -1.86 3.03
CA GLY A 19 -10.08 -0.46 3.43
C GLY A 19 -10.76 -0.12 4.76
N GLU A 20 -12.01 -0.55 4.98
CA GLU A 20 -12.72 -0.30 6.23
C GLU A 20 -12.01 -0.94 7.44
N GLU A 21 -11.54 -2.18 7.29
CA GLU A 21 -10.80 -2.89 8.34
C GLU A 21 -9.47 -2.17 8.64
N ALA A 22 -8.77 -1.73 7.59
CA ALA A 22 -7.52 -0.99 7.74
C ALA A 22 -7.70 0.32 8.52
N ILE A 23 -8.80 1.05 8.29
CA ILE A 23 -9.15 2.25 9.06
C ILE A 23 -9.52 1.88 10.50
N ASN A 24 -10.43 0.91 10.67
CA ASN A 24 -10.96 0.54 11.98
C ASN A 24 -9.88 -0.03 12.92
N TRP A 25 -8.86 -0.68 12.37
CA TRP A 25 -7.72 -1.20 13.13
C TRP A 25 -6.60 -0.17 13.34
N GLY A 26 -6.74 1.04 12.79
CA GLY A 26 -5.74 2.10 12.90
C GLY A 26 -4.44 1.77 12.16
N LEU A 27 -4.52 1.03 11.05
CA LEU A 27 -3.36 0.76 10.22
C LEU A 27 -2.89 2.05 9.52
N SER A 28 -1.63 2.07 9.09
CA SER A 28 -1.02 3.26 8.49
C SER A 28 -0.10 2.92 7.31
N GLY A 29 0.24 3.95 6.53
CA GLY A 29 1.24 3.86 5.47
C GLY A 29 0.92 2.82 4.40
N PRO A 30 1.86 1.92 4.03
CA PRO A 30 1.64 0.92 2.99
C PRO A 30 0.44 0.00 3.23
N MET A 31 0.06 -0.24 4.49
CA MET A 31 -1.12 -1.07 4.80
C MET A 31 -2.40 -0.41 4.27
N LEU A 32 -2.60 0.88 4.57
CA LEU A 32 -3.74 1.65 4.05
C LEU A 32 -3.73 1.69 2.52
N ARG A 33 -2.55 1.98 1.96
CA ARG A 33 -2.39 2.15 0.51
C ARG A 33 -2.60 0.87 -0.27
N ALA A 34 -2.22 -0.28 0.26
CA ALA A 34 -2.48 -1.57 -0.37
C ALA A 34 -3.95 -1.98 -0.27
N SER A 35 -4.68 -1.45 0.72
CA SER A 35 -6.10 -1.69 0.98
C SER A 35 -7.02 -0.66 0.30
N GLY A 36 -6.55 0.04 -0.72
CA GLY A 36 -7.35 0.98 -1.52
C GLY A 36 -7.46 2.40 -0.97
N ILE A 37 -6.76 2.74 0.13
CA ILE A 37 -6.83 4.07 0.74
C ILE A 37 -5.61 4.89 0.31
N GLN A 38 -5.84 5.84 -0.59
CA GLN A 38 -4.81 6.75 -1.11
C GLN A 38 -4.47 7.85 -0.09
N TRP A 39 -3.84 7.46 1.02
CA TRP A 39 -3.44 8.35 2.10
C TRP A 39 -1.92 8.30 2.32
N ASP A 40 -1.27 9.46 2.24
CA ASP A 40 0.14 9.64 2.54
C ASP A 40 0.39 11.03 3.15
N LEU A 41 0.98 11.06 4.34
CA LEU A 41 1.22 12.31 5.08
C LEU A 41 2.10 13.29 4.30
N ARG A 42 3.01 12.80 3.46
CA ARG A 42 3.88 13.67 2.65
C ARG A 42 3.11 14.48 1.62
N LYS A 43 1.99 13.97 1.11
CA LYS A 43 1.09 14.71 0.21
C LYS A 43 0.04 15.52 0.96
N VAL A 44 -0.46 15.01 2.09
CA VAL A 44 -1.53 15.65 2.86
C VAL A 44 -1.00 16.84 3.66
N ASP A 45 0.05 16.64 4.44
CA ASP A 45 0.61 17.66 5.35
C ASP A 45 1.73 18.48 4.69
N ARG A 46 2.24 18.01 3.54
CA ARG A 46 3.23 18.72 2.70
C ARG A 46 4.46 19.22 3.47
N TYR A 47 4.95 18.41 4.41
CA TYR A 47 6.10 18.80 5.22
C TYR A 47 7.40 18.76 4.41
N GLU A 48 8.42 19.49 4.89
CA GLU A 48 9.71 19.64 4.21
C GLU A 48 9.56 20.12 2.76
N CYS A 49 10.29 19.54 1.81
CA CYS A 49 10.24 19.88 0.39
C CYS A 49 9.45 18.86 -0.44
N TYR A 50 8.62 18.01 0.18
CA TYR A 50 7.87 16.97 -0.56
C TYR A 50 6.87 17.51 -1.58
N ASP A 51 6.46 18.77 -1.43
CA ASP A 51 5.55 19.47 -2.35
C ASP A 51 6.26 20.03 -3.60
N GLU A 52 7.59 20.14 -3.55
CA GLU A 52 8.41 20.68 -4.65
C GLU A 52 8.68 19.63 -5.74
N PHE A 53 8.39 18.35 -5.46
CA PHE A 53 8.60 17.23 -6.38
C PHE A 53 7.30 16.80 -7.05
N ASP A 54 7.40 16.46 -8.34
CA ASP A 54 6.32 15.79 -9.07
C ASP A 54 6.40 14.27 -8.87
N TRP A 55 5.47 13.73 -8.10
CA TRP A 55 5.40 12.30 -7.77
C TRP A 55 4.00 11.89 -7.36
N GLU A 56 3.69 10.60 -7.52
CA GLU A 56 2.39 10.04 -7.19
C GLU A 56 2.50 9.00 -6.08
N VAL A 57 1.48 8.96 -5.21
CA VAL A 57 1.37 7.98 -4.15
C VAL A 57 1.16 6.60 -4.77
N GLN A 58 2.00 5.63 -4.45
CA GLN A 58 1.82 4.24 -4.89
C GLN A 58 0.81 3.54 -3.99
N TRP A 59 -0.17 2.89 -4.60
CA TRP A 59 -1.29 2.25 -3.93
C TRP A 59 -1.84 1.09 -4.77
N GLN A 60 -2.59 0.22 -4.11
CA GLN A 60 -3.26 -0.94 -4.69
C GLN A 60 -4.64 -1.09 -4.05
N LYS A 61 -5.51 -1.91 -4.62
CA LYS A 61 -6.89 -2.13 -4.10
C LYS A 61 -7.10 -3.54 -3.54
N GLU A 62 -6.17 -4.44 -3.82
CA GLU A 62 -6.29 -5.87 -3.60
C GLU A 62 -6.12 -6.26 -2.13
N GLY A 63 -5.46 -5.44 -1.31
CA GLY A 63 -5.40 -5.60 0.15
C GLY A 63 -4.58 -6.78 0.67
N ASP A 64 -4.01 -7.61 -0.21
CA ASP A 64 -3.21 -8.78 0.14
C ASP A 64 -1.72 -8.45 0.35
N SER A 65 -0.91 -9.47 0.62
CA SER A 65 0.52 -9.28 0.86
C SER A 65 1.28 -8.92 -0.41
N LEU A 66 0.80 -9.32 -1.58
CA LEU A 66 1.36 -8.89 -2.85
C LEU A 66 1.09 -7.40 -3.10
N ALA A 67 -0.12 -6.92 -2.82
CA ALA A 67 -0.51 -5.52 -2.92
C ALA A 67 0.31 -4.59 -2.00
N ARG A 68 0.83 -5.12 -0.88
CA ARG A 68 1.75 -4.40 0.00
C ARG A 68 3.20 -4.39 -0.50
N TYR A 69 3.54 -5.37 -1.33
CA TYR A 69 4.87 -5.49 -1.91
C TYR A 69 5.03 -4.65 -3.19
N LEU A 70 3.97 -4.55 -4.00
CA LEU A 70 3.91 -3.77 -5.24
C LEU A 70 3.64 -2.29 -4.98
#